data_AF-A0A0H3MLK6-F1
#
_entry.id   AF-A0A0H3MLK6-F1
#
_cell.length_a   1.000
_cell.length_b   1.000
_cell.length_c   1.000
_cell.angle_alpha   90.00
_cell.angle_beta   90.00
_cell.angle_gamma   90.00
#
_symmetry.space_group_name_H-M   'P 1'
#
loop_
_entity.id
_entity.type
_entity.pdbx_description
1 polymer ?
#
loop_
_entity_poly.entity_id
_entity_poly.type
_entity_poly.pdbx_seq_one_letter_code
_entity_poly.pdbx_strand_id
1 'polypeptide(L)'
;MKTLIDNNIVRFKNISKTKQGIFVNFQVKGERGGASFTASIAVDIDAADVSAGDSLETIIERCALIGIREFQKCEFQFEGIICL
;
A
#
# COMPACT_ATOMS: atom_id res chain seq x y z
N MET A 1 6.42 -16.65 17.25
CA MET A 1 6.29 -17.09 15.84
C MET A 1 5.29 -16.17 15.18
N LYS A 2 5.69 -15.40 14.16
CA LYS A 2 4.70 -14.65 13.36
C LYS A 2 3.94 -15.68 12.54
N THR A 3 2.66 -15.82 12.83
CA THR A 3 1.73 -16.66 12.09
C THR A 3 1.81 -16.33 10.60
N LEU A 4 1.85 -17.35 9.73
CA LEU A 4 1.75 -17.20 8.27
C LEU A 4 0.56 -16.33 7.84
N ILE A 5 -0.45 -16.22 8.72
CA ILE A 5 -1.63 -15.36 8.60
C ILE A 5 -1.26 -13.88 8.47
N ASP A 6 -0.19 -13.40 9.10
CA ASP A 6 0.24 -12.00 8.98
C ASP A 6 1.11 -11.73 7.74
N ASN A 7 1.49 -12.78 7.01
CA ASN A 7 2.36 -12.68 5.83
C ASN A 7 1.57 -12.07 4.66
N ASN A 8 2.15 -11.08 3.99
CA ASN A 8 1.59 -10.46 2.77
C ASN A 8 0.26 -9.70 2.96
N ILE A 9 -0.15 -9.39 4.19
CA ILE A 9 -1.33 -8.54 4.43
C ILE A 9 -0.95 -7.07 4.38
N VAL A 10 -1.60 -6.32 3.49
CA VAL A 10 -1.53 -4.86 3.43
C VAL A 10 -2.35 -4.27 4.58
N ARG A 11 -1.73 -3.40 5.39
CA ARG A 11 -2.38 -2.75 6.54
C ARG A 11 -2.30 -1.25 6.42
N PHE A 12 -3.36 -0.57 6.85
CA PHE A 12 -3.32 0.86 7.10
C PHE A 12 -2.21 1.18 8.10
N LYS A 13 -1.42 2.22 7.81
CA LYS A 13 -0.32 2.68 8.65
C LYS A 13 -0.63 4.05 9.26
N ASN A 14 -0.94 5.04 8.42
CA ASN A 14 -1.30 6.40 8.83
C ASN A 14 -1.82 7.21 7.65
N ILE A 15 -2.30 8.42 7.92
CA ILE A 15 -2.50 9.47 6.91
C ILE A 15 -1.41 10.53 7.11
N SER A 16 -0.77 10.93 6.02
CA SER A 16 0.27 11.97 6.04
C SER A 16 -0.12 13.15 5.15
N LYS A 17 0.00 14.36 5.68
CA LYS A 17 -0.13 15.61 4.92
C LYS A 17 1.24 16.16 4.59
N THR A 18 1.53 16.37 3.32
CA THR A 18 2.78 16.96 2.83
C THR A 18 2.47 18.23 2.04
N LYS A 19 3.51 18.89 1.50
CA LYS A 19 3.31 20.00 0.55
C LYS A 19 2.70 19.55 -0.78
N GLN A 20 2.78 18.25 -1.09
CA GLN A 20 2.35 17.69 -2.38
C GLN A 20 0.91 17.16 -2.34
N GLY A 21 0.34 16.93 -1.15
CA GLY A 21 -1.00 16.35 -1.03
C GLY A 21 -1.24 15.69 0.34
N ILE A 22 -2.36 15.01 0.45
CA ILE A 22 -2.71 14.17 1.61
C ILE A 22 -2.73 12.73 1.13
N PHE A 23 -2.00 11.87 1.84
CA PHE A 23 -1.79 10.48 1.43
C PHE A 23 -2.24 9.52 2.51
N VAL A 24 -2.99 8.49 2.11
CA VAL A 24 -3.24 7.31 2.93
C VAL A 24 -2.09 6.34 2.71
N ASN A 25 -1.40 6.00 3.79
CA ASN A 25 -0.25 5.12 3.74
C ASN A 25 -0.62 3.73 4.24
N PHE A 26 -0.27 2.73 3.44
CA PHE A 26 -0.37 1.32 3.77
C PHE A 26 1.02 0.67 3.78
N GLN A 27 1.14 -0.44 4.50
CA GLN A 27 2.36 -1.23 4.53
C GLN A 27 2.04 -2.71 4.51
N VAL A 28 2.83 -3.47 3.75
CA VAL A 28 2.86 -4.92 3.78
C VAL A 28 4.27 -5.39 4.12
N LYS A 29 4.34 -6.46 4.89
CA LYS A 29 5.58 -7.18 5.17
C LYS A 29 5.36 -8.65 4.88
N GLY A 30 6.40 -9.31 4.43
CA GLY A 30 6.31 -10.73 4.23
C GLY A 30 7.62 -11.43 4.04
N GLU A 31 7.52 -12.74 3.88
CA GLU A 31 8.62 -13.63 3.53
C GLU A 31 8.18 -14.60 2.44
N ARG A 32 9.02 -14.77 1.41
CA ARG A 32 8.79 -15.71 0.31
C ARG A 32 10.12 -16.32 -0.12
N GLY A 33 10.22 -17.66 -0.08
CA GLY A 33 11.42 -18.37 -0.53
C GLY A 33 12.71 -17.98 0.20
N GLY A 34 12.62 -17.61 1.49
CA GLY A 34 13.76 -17.13 2.28
C GLY A 34 14.09 -15.65 2.12
N ALA A 35 13.41 -14.91 1.24
CA ALA A 35 13.53 -13.46 1.13
C ALA A 35 12.47 -12.77 1.99
N SER A 36 12.89 -11.99 2.98
CA SER A 36 12.01 -11.05 3.69
C SER A 36 11.85 -9.76 2.90
N PHE A 37 10.64 -9.21 2.85
CA PHE A 37 10.36 -7.96 2.17
C PHE A 37 9.44 -7.04 2.98
N THR A 38 9.49 -5.76 2.64
CA THR A 38 8.54 -4.74 3.10
C THR A 38 8.23 -3.83 1.92
N ALA A 39 6.96 -3.56 1.67
CA ALA A 39 6.52 -2.57 0.69
C ALA A 39 5.60 -1.54 1.35
N SER A 40 5.68 -0.31 0.86
CA SER A 40 4.83 0.80 1.29
C SER A 40 4.05 1.32 0.10
N ILE A 41 2.76 1.55 0.33
CA ILE A 41 1.81 2.02 -0.68
C ILE A 41 1.27 3.36 -0.16
N ALA A 42 1.40 4.41 -0.94
CA ALA A 42 0.85 5.72 -0.64
C ALA A 42 -0.17 6.07 -1.71
N VAL A 43 -1.39 6.39 -1.30
CA VAL A 43 -2.48 6.77 -2.22
C VAL A 43 -2.90 8.20 -1.89
N ASP A 44 -2.89 9.07 -2.88
CA ASP A 44 -3.39 10.44 -2.76
C ASP A 44 -4.92 10.40 -2.58
N ILE A 45 -5.45 11.12 -1.59
CA ILE A 45 -6.89 11.18 -1.36
C ILE A 45 -7.64 11.82 -2.52
N ASP A 46 -7.01 12.76 -3.23
CA ASP A 46 -7.64 13.42 -4.39
C ASP A 46 -7.81 12.43 -5.54
N ALA A 47 -6.90 11.46 -5.68
CA ALA A 47 -7.02 10.36 -6.65
C ALA A 47 -8.15 9.37 -6.28
N ALA A 48 -8.51 9.30 -5.00
CA ALA A 48 -9.58 8.45 -4.47
C ALA A 48 -10.98 9.10 -4.51
N ASP A 49 -11.06 10.35 -5.01
CA ASP A 49 -12.28 11.15 -5.06
C ASP A 49 -12.91 11.30 -3.66
N VAL A 50 -12.05 11.58 -2.66
CA VAL A 50 -12.46 11.86 -1.28
C VAL A 50 -11.77 13.12 -0.78
N SER A 51 -12.39 13.78 0.19
CA SER A 51 -11.92 15.02 0.81
C SER A 51 -11.46 14.79 2.25
N ALA A 52 -10.71 15.76 2.79
CA ALA A 52 -10.31 15.74 4.20
C ALA A 52 -11.48 15.90 5.19
N GLY A 53 -12.68 16.26 4.72
CA GLY A 53 -13.89 16.34 5.54
C GLY A 53 -14.65 15.02 5.64
N ASP A 54 -14.32 14.03 4.80
CA ASP A 54 -14.94 12.72 4.84
C ASP A 54 -14.53 11.92 6.08
N SER A 55 -15.29 10.87 6.38
CA SER A 55 -14.95 9.99 7.49
C SER A 55 -13.62 9.28 7.24
N LEU A 56 -12.86 9.02 8.31
CA LEU A 56 -11.60 8.29 8.22
C LEU A 56 -11.78 6.91 7.56
N GLU A 57 -12.88 6.23 7.88
CA GLU A 57 -13.21 4.90 7.32
C GLU A 57 -13.42 4.98 5.82
N THR A 58 -14.19 5.97 5.34
CA THR A 58 -14.41 6.21 3.90
C THR A 58 -13.10 6.53 3.18
N ILE A 59 -12.25 7.39 3.75
CA ILE A 59 -10.96 7.76 3.17
C ILE A 59 -10.06 6.54 3.02
N ILE A 60 -9.95 5.72 4.08
CA ILE A 60 -9.12 4.51 4.07
C ILE A 60 -9.65 3.49 3.05
N GLU A 61 -10.97 3.22 3.05
CA GLU A 61 -11.60 2.27 2.13
C GLU A 61 -11.38 2.65 0.66
N ARG A 62 -11.69 3.90 0.30
CA ARG A 62 -11.56 4.39 -1.07
C ARG A 62 -10.11 4.35 -1.57
N CYS A 63 -9.16 4.71 -0.72
CA CYS A 63 -7.74 4.59 -1.04
C CYS A 63 -7.28 3.13 -1.14
N ALA A 64 -7.81 2.23 -0.29
CA ALA A 64 -7.50 0.81 -0.36
C ALA A 64 -8.00 0.17 -1.66
N LEU A 65 -9.18 0.58 -2.17
CA LEU A 65 -9.71 0.12 -3.46
C LEU A 65 -8.79 0.47 -4.64
N ILE A 66 -8.20 1.68 -4.64
CA ILE A 66 -7.15 2.04 -5.61
C ILE A 66 -5.93 1.13 -5.43
N GLY A 67 -5.47 0.96 -4.19
CA GLY A 67 -4.36 0.08 -3.87
C GLY A 67 -4.56 -1.34 -4.40
N ILE A 68 -5.75 -1.92 -4.25
CA ILE A 68 -6.10 -3.24 -4.80
C ILE A 68 -6.00 -3.23 -6.32
N ARG A 69 -6.63 -2.26 -6.99
CA ARG A 69 -6.67 -2.19 -8.46
C ARG A 69 -5.28 -2.08 -9.09
N GLU A 70 -4.43 -1.25 -8.51
CA GLU A 70 -3.11 -0.94 -9.07
C GLU A 70 -2.04 -1.96 -8.65
N PHE A 71 -2.00 -2.36 -7.37
CA PHE A 71 -0.94 -3.24 -6.86
C PHE A 71 -1.19 -4.74 -7.05
N GLN A 72 -2.44 -5.17 -7.28
CA GLN A 72 -2.70 -6.58 -7.64
C GLN A 72 -2.03 -6.97 -8.97
N LYS A 73 -1.66 -5.99 -9.81
CA LYS A 73 -1.03 -6.19 -11.13
C LYS A 73 0.43 -5.76 -11.18
N CYS A 74 1.02 -5.33 -10.06
CA CYS A 74 2.41 -4.86 -10.08
C CYS A 74 3.39 -6.02 -10.26
N GLU A 75 4.18 -5.95 -11.33
CA GLU A 75 5.38 -6.75 -11.50
C GLU A 75 6.58 -5.95 -10.97
N PHE A 76 7.19 -6.42 -9.89
CA PHE A 76 8.40 -5.79 -9.35
C PHE A 76 9.64 -6.33 -10.08
N GLN A 77 10.54 -5.43 -10.46
CA GLN A 77 11.80 -5.77 -11.11
C GLN A 77 12.95 -5.47 -10.16
N PHE A 78 14.00 -6.30 -10.20
CA PHE A 78 15.26 -6.02 -9.52
C PHE A 78 16.15 -5.21 -10.45
N GLU A 79 16.73 -4.13 -9.94
CA GLU A 79 17.62 -3.27 -10.72
C GLU A 79 18.77 -4.08 -11.32
N GLY A 80 18.96 -3.94 -12.64
CA GLY A 80 20.05 -4.61 -13.36
C GLY A 80 19.88 -6.12 -13.58
N ILE A 81 18.78 -6.74 -13.12
CA ILE A 81 18.50 -8.16 -13.34
C ILE A 81 17.38 -8.30 -14.37
N ILE A 82 17.73 -8.78 -15.56
CA ILE A 82 16.75 -9.22 -16.56
C ILE A 82 16.46 -10.69 -16.28
N CYS A 83 15.28 -10.98 -15.74
CA CYS A 83 14.78 -12.35 -15.67
C CYS A 83 14.28 -12.73 -17.07
N LEU A 84 14.95 -13.69 -17.73
CA LEU A 84 14.56 -14.21 -19.04
C LEU A 84 13.33 -15.12 -18.94
#